data_AF-A0A952UI50-F1
#
_entry.id   AF-A0A952UI50-F1
#
_cell.length_a   1.000
_cell.length_b   1.000
_cell.length_c   1.000
_cell.angle_alpha   90.00
_cell.angle_beta   90.00
_cell.angle_gamma   90.00
#
_symmetry.space_group_name_H-M   'P 1'
#
loop_
_entity.id
_entity.type
_entity.pdbx_description
1 polymer ?
#
loop_
_entity_poly.entity_id
_entity_poly.type
_entity_poly.pdbx_seq_one_letter_code
_entity_poly.pdbx_strand_id
1 'polypeptide(L)'
;METVWIEKLTPDEEEYLIAQFVYEVKRRGLQVPATFAIEMHRPLAGLAETFGIVTAPFTAPLVGLGNVHGYSRIFSNRQAVDRILAALEDPSEPVKPIRPAGSDIEGNTGQQRMGNDDEVGHGA
;
A
#
# COMPACT_ATOMS: atom_id res chain seq x y z
N MET A 1 0.04 -29.17 1.71
CA MET A 1 0.50 -28.17 0.72
C MET A 1 -0.66 -27.24 0.47
N GLU A 2 -0.75 -26.17 1.25
CA GLU A 2 -1.81 -25.16 1.06
C GLU A 2 -1.47 -24.36 -0.19
N THR A 3 -2.36 -24.46 -1.18
CA THR A 3 -2.33 -23.65 -2.39
C THR A 3 -2.53 -22.19 -1.99
N VAL A 4 -1.45 -21.40 -2.02
CA VAL A 4 -1.49 -19.95 -1.86
C VAL A 4 -2.15 -19.36 -3.10
N TRP A 5 -3.48 -19.48 -3.17
CA TRP A 5 -4.27 -18.78 -4.16
C TRP A 5 -4.20 -17.30 -3.81
N ILE A 6 -3.27 -16.60 -4.46
CA ILE A 6 -3.27 -15.15 -4.47
C ILE A 6 -4.48 -14.76 -5.33
N GLU A 7 -5.62 -14.51 -4.68
CA GLU A 7 -6.81 -13.99 -5.37
C GLU A 7 -6.41 -12.75 -6.17
N LYS A 8 -6.75 -12.79 -7.46
CA LYS A 8 -6.43 -11.72 -8.39
C LYS A 8 -7.20 -10.47 -7.98
N LEU A 9 -6.49 -9.35 -7.81
CA LEU A 9 -7.13 -8.06 -7.57
C LEU A 9 -8.08 -7.72 -8.72
N THR A 10 -9.23 -7.15 -8.39
CA THR A 10 -10.09 -6.53 -9.40
C THR A 10 -9.37 -5.31 -10.00
N PRO A 11 -9.73 -4.87 -11.23
CA PRO A 11 -9.12 -3.69 -11.83
C PRO A 11 -9.23 -2.43 -10.96
N ASP A 12 -10.37 -2.25 -10.28
CA ASP A 12 -10.62 -1.09 -9.42
C ASP A 12 -9.78 -1.11 -8.14
N GLU A 13 -9.56 -2.31 -7.58
CA GLU A 13 -8.69 -2.49 -6.41
C GLU A 13 -7.21 -2.27 -6.76
N GLU A 14 -6.77 -2.77 -7.92
CA GLU A 14 -5.42 -2.52 -8.42
C GLU A 14 -5.18 -1.02 -8.61
N GLU A 15 -6.10 -0.32 -9.28
CA GLU A 15 -6.05 1.12 -9.47
C GLU A 15 -5.96 1.87 -8.14
N TYR A 16 -6.84 1.52 -7.20
CA TYR A 16 -6.87 2.14 -5.88
C TYR A 16 -5.56 1.95 -5.12
N LEU A 17 -4.98 0.74 -5.13
CA LEU A 17 -3.72 0.46 -4.44
C LEU A 17 -2.54 1.20 -5.07
N ILE A 18 -2.47 1.25 -6.41
CA ILE A 18 -1.46 2.04 -7.13
C ILE A 18 -1.58 3.51 -6.74
N ALA A 19 -2.77 4.08 -6.87
CA ALA A 19 -3.02 5.48 -6.54
C ALA A 19 -2.73 5.78 -5.07
N GLN A 20 -3.07 4.86 -4.16
CA GLN A 20 -2.87 5.04 -2.72
C GLN A 20 -1.38 5.00 -2.37
N PHE A 21 -0.61 4.11 -2.97
CA PHE A 21 0.85 4.08 -2.81
C PHE A 21 1.49 5.38 -3.30
N VAL A 22 1.15 5.80 -4.52
CA VAL A 22 1.68 7.05 -5.12
C VAL A 22 1.34 8.25 -4.25
N TYR A 23 0.10 8.34 -3.76
CA TYR A 23 -0.34 9.39 -2.83
C TYR A 23 0.54 9.41 -1.57
N GLU A 24 0.74 8.27 -0.93
CA GLU A 24 1.53 8.14 0.30
C GLU A 24 3.01 8.47 0.11
N VAL A 25 3.58 8.12 -1.05
CA VAL A 25 4.98 8.45 -1.39
C VAL A 25 5.13 9.94 -1.68
N LYS A 26 4.30 10.50 -2.56
CA LYS A 26 4.38 11.91 -2.97
C LYS A 26 4.10 12.86 -1.81
N ARG A 27 3.06 12.61 -1.00
CA ARG A 27 2.72 13.49 0.14
C ARG A 27 3.82 13.56 1.21
N ARG A 28 4.77 12.62 1.19
CA ARG A 28 5.91 12.54 2.13
C ARG A 28 7.23 12.96 1.49
N GLY A 29 7.23 13.36 0.22
CA GLY A 29 8.45 13.75 -0.51
C GLY A 29 9.40 12.59 -0.79
N LEU A 30 8.88 11.36 -0.89
CA LEU A 30 9.68 10.13 -1.01
C LEU A 30 9.79 9.61 -2.46
N GLN A 31 9.43 10.42 -3.47
CA GLN A 31 9.43 9.95 -4.87
C GLN A 31 10.78 9.40 -5.32
N VAL A 32 11.86 10.13 -5.06
CA VAL A 32 13.22 9.75 -5.46
C VAL A 32 13.66 8.44 -4.79
N PRO A 33 13.63 8.30 -3.44
CA PRO A 33 14.02 7.04 -2.81
C PRO A 33 13.09 5.87 -3.14
N ALA A 34 11.78 6.12 -3.33
CA ALA A 34 10.84 5.07 -3.72
C ALA A 34 11.11 4.56 -5.14
N THR A 35 11.35 5.46 -6.09
CA THR A 35 11.70 5.11 -7.49
C THR A 35 12.98 4.29 -7.51
N PHE A 36 14.03 4.77 -6.85
CA PHE A 36 15.30 4.04 -6.73
C PHE A 36 15.12 2.65 -6.12
N ALA A 37 14.36 2.54 -5.03
CA ALA A 37 14.08 1.25 -4.40
C ALA A 37 13.35 0.30 -5.36
N ILE A 38 12.30 0.76 -6.05
CA ILE A 38 11.54 -0.06 -7.00
C ILE A 38 12.42 -0.52 -8.17
N GLU A 39 13.23 0.37 -8.74
CA GLU A 39 14.11 0.06 -9.88
C GLU A 39 15.22 -0.93 -9.52
N MET A 40 15.85 -0.79 -8.36
CA MET A 40 16.87 -1.74 -7.88
C MET A 40 16.32 -3.16 -7.71
N HIS A 41 15.01 -3.27 -7.48
CA HIS A 41 14.31 -4.51 -7.18
C HIS A 41 13.57 -5.09 -8.40
N ARG A 42 13.49 -4.36 -9.53
CA ARG A 42 12.92 -4.84 -10.81
C ARG A 42 13.45 -6.20 -11.30
N PRO A 43 14.76 -6.53 -11.26
CA PRO A 43 15.24 -7.84 -11.72
C PRO A 43 14.73 -9.01 -10.84
N LEU A 44 14.24 -8.72 -9.65
CA LEU A 44 13.71 -9.71 -8.72
C LEU A 44 12.18 -9.85 -8.78
N ALA A 45 11.49 -9.11 -9.66
CA ALA A 45 10.03 -9.23 -9.84
C ALA A 45 9.59 -10.65 -10.29
N GLY A 46 10.51 -11.46 -10.82
CA GLY A 46 10.29 -12.90 -11.07
C GLY A 46 10.40 -13.82 -9.84
N LEU A 47 10.82 -13.28 -8.68
CA LEU A 47 10.99 -13.98 -7.39
C LEU A 47 9.95 -13.47 -6.37
N ALA A 48 8.69 -13.46 -6.80
CA ALA A 48 7.56 -12.88 -6.06
C ALA A 48 7.38 -13.42 -4.63
N GLU A 49 7.81 -14.66 -4.36
CA GLU A 49 7.56 -15.36 -3.09
C GLU A 49 8.21 -14.70 -1.86
N THR A 50 9.29 -13.92 -2.02
CA THR A 50 10.03 -13.33 -0.88
C THR A 50 9.81 -11.82 -0.74
N PHE A 51 9.17 -11.17 -1.71
CA PHE A 51 9.11 -9.70 -1.78
C PHE A 51 8.26 -9.04 -0.70
N GLY A 52 7.14 -9.67 -0.33
CA GLY A 52 6.21 -9.13 0.65
C GLY A 52 6.83 -8.95 2.04
N ILE A 53 7.76 -9.83 2.44
CA ILE A 53 8.38 -9.81 3.77
C ILE A 53 9.56 -8.84 3.82
N VAL A 54 10.41 -8.81 2.77
CA VAL A 54 11.62 -7.99 2.75
C VAL A 54 11.31 -6.50 2.61
N THR A 55 10.22 -6.15 1.92
CA THR A 55 9.82 -4.75 1.72
C THR A 55 8.90 -4.23 2.82
N ALA A 56 8.35 -5.09 3.69
CA ALA A 56 7.41 -4.74 4.76
C ALA A 56 7.91 -3.60 5.69
N PRO A 57 9.18 -3.52 6.10
CA PRO A 57 9.66 -2.41 6.94
C PRO A 57 9.58 -1.05 6.25
N PHE A 58 9.62 -1.02 4.92
CA PHE A 58 9.57 0.20 4.11
C PHE A 58 8.14 0.53 3.65
N THR A 59 7.33 -0.50 3.36
CA THR A 59 5.96 -0.32 2.90
C THR A 59 4.98 -0.16 4.07
N ALA A 60 5.14 -0.86 5.19
CA ALA A 60 4.21 -0.80 6.32
C ALA A 60 4.04 0.61 6.92
N PRO A 61 5.08 1.46 7.06
CA PRO A 61 4.90 2.85 7.49
C PRO A 61 4.16 3.70 6.46
N LEU A 62 4.25 3.36 5.17
CA LEU A 62 3.59 4.08 4.06
C LEU A 62 2.13 3.69 3.93
N VAL A 63 1.83 2.39 4.03
CA VAL A 63 0.55 1.82 3.61
C VAL A 63 -0.23 1.07 4.68
N GLY A 64 0.35 0.88 5.88
CA GLY A 64 -0.21 0.11 6.98
C GLY A 64 -0.06 -1.41 6.81
N LEU A 65 0.03 -2.14 7.93
CA LEU A 65 0.23 -3.60 7.95
C LEU A 65 -0.92 -4.39 7.30
N GLY A 66 -2.15 -3.87 7.35
CA GLY A 66 -3.32 -4.52 6.75
C GLY A 66 -3.20 -4.67 5.22
N ASN A 67 -2.68 -3.65 4.54
CA ASN A 67 -2.64 -3.66 3.08
C ASN A 67 -1.44 -4.43 2.48
N VAL A 68 -0.56 -5.00 3.31
CA VAL A 68 0.67 -5.67 2.85
C VAL A 68 0.37 -6.79 1.85
N HIS A 69 -0.73 -7.53 2.02
CA HIS A 69 -1.13 -8.57 1.07
C HIS A 69 -1.62 -7.99 -0.26
N GLY A 70 -2.32 -6.85 -0.26
CA GLY A 70 -2.67 -6.12 -1.48
C GLY A 70 -1.44 -5.61 -2.22
N TYR A 71 -0.48 -5.01 -1.50
CA TYR A 71 0.74 -4.50 -2.11
C TYR A 71 1.69 -5.60 -2.61
N SER A 72 1.79 -6.72 -1.91
CA SER A 72 2.49 -7.92 -2.40
C SER A 72 2.03 -8.32 -3.81
N ARG A 73 0.71 -8.30 -4.04
CA ARG A 73 0.09 -8.59 -5.34
C ARG A 73 0.47 -7.55 -6.39
N ILE A 74 0.42 -6.27 -6.05
CA ILE A 74 0.84 -5.17 -6.91
C ILE A 74 2.31 -5.31 -7.34
N PHE A 75 3.21 -5.55 -6.38
CA PHE A 75 4.64 -5.66 -6.67
C PHE A 75 5.02 -6.94 -7.43
N SER A 76 4.14 -7.95 -7.43
CA SER A 76 4.28 -9.15 -8.25
C SER A 76 3.80 -8.95 -9.70
N ASN A 77 3.00 -7.91 -9.97
CA ASN A 77 2.52 -7.56 -11.31
C ASN A 77 3.44 -6.49 -11.93
N ARG A 78 4.27 -6.89 -12.91
CA ARG A 78 5.18 -5.98 -13.62
C ARG A 78 4.46 -4.75 -14.23
N GLN A 79 3.26 -4.93 -14.80
CA GLN A 79 2.52 -3.82 -15.39
C GLN A 79 2.08 -2.82 -14.31
N ALA A 80 1.64 -3.29 -13.14
CA ALA A 80 1.28 -2.43 -12.03
C ALA A 80 2.49 -1.66 -11.49
N VAL A 81 3.67 -2.30 -11.42
CA VAL A 81 4.93 -1.63 -11.04
C VAL A 81 5.31 -0.54 -12.05
N ASP A 82 5.20 -0.83 -13.35
CA ASP A 82 5.50 0.16 -14.40
C ASP A 82 4.55 1.38 -14.30
N ARG A 83 3.28 1.15 -13.96
CA ARG A 83 2.29 2.21 -13.69
C ARG A 83 2.63 3.03 -12.45
N ILE A 84 3.12 2.40 -11.38
CA ILE A 84 3.59 3.11 -10.18
C ILE A 84 4.75 4.04 -10.52
N LEU A 85 5.76 3.54 -11.23
CA LEU A 85 6.93 4.34 -11.62
C LEU A 85 6.51 5.56 -12.46
N ALA A 86 5.69 5.34 -13.49
CA ALA A 86 5.17 6.42 -14.32
C ALA A 86 4.38 7.46 -13.51
N ALA A 87 3.55 7.01 -12.56
CA ALA A 87 2.78 7.90 -11.70
C ALA A 87 3.63 8.65 -10.66
N LEU A 88 4.76 8.08 -10.20
CA LEU A 88 5.71 8.75 -9.31
C LEU A 88 6.50 9.86 -10.01
N GLU A 89 6.81 9.69 -11.29
CA GLU A 89 7.50 10.69 -12.14
C GLU A 89 6.60 11.86 -12.53
N ASP A 90 5.28 11.68 -12.52
CA ASP A 90 4.32 12.75 -12.80
C ASP A 90 4.50 13.90 -11.77
N PRO A 91 4.78 15.14 -12.21
CA PRO A 91 4.97 16.28 -11.31
C PRO A 91 3.66 16.77 -10.67
N SER A 92 2.50 16.23 -11.06
CA SER A 92 1.20 16.61 -10.52
C SER A 92 1.11 16.30 -9.02
N GLU A 93 0.44 17.21 -8.30
CA GLU A 93 0.12 17.04 -6.88
C GLU A 93 -0.68 15.75 -6.63
N PRO A 94 -0.35 14.99 -5.57
CA PRO A 94 -1.04 13.74 -5.29
C PRO A 94 -2.48 13.98 -4.82
N VAL A 95 -3.44 13.38 -5.51
CA VAL A 95 -4.84 13.34 -5.08
C VAL A 95 -5.07 12.07 -4.27
N LYS A 96 -5.65 12.19 -3.07
CA LYS A 96 -6.00 11.03 -2.25
C LYS A 96 -7.08 10.20 -2.96
N PRO A 97 -6.84 8.93 -3.30
CA PRO A 97 -7.84 8.12 -3.97
C PRO A 97 -8.95 7.70 -3.01
N ILE A 98 -10.12 7.44 -3.58
CA ILE A 98 -11.28 6.93 -2.86
C ILE A 98 -11.27 5.40 -2.98
N ARG A 99 -11.43 4.71 -1.84
CA ARG A 99 -11.54 3.25 -1.83
C ARG A 99 -12.82 2.82 -2.56
N PRO A 100 -12.76 1.87 -3.51
CA PRO A 100 -13.95 1.35 -4.15
C PRO A 100 -14.87 0.66 -3.13
N ALA A 101 -16.18 0.89 -3.26
CA ALA A 101 -17.18 0.28 -2.37
C ALA A 101 -17.22 -1.23 -2.58
N GLY A 102 -17.08 -2.00 -1.50
CA GLY A 102 -17.07 -3.47 -1.56
C GLY A 102 -15.71 -4.09 -1.93
N SER A 103 -14.60 -3.37 -1.81
CA SER A 103 -13.26 -3.95 -1.98
C SER A 103 -12.94 -4.97 -0.89
N ASP A 104 -12.42 -6.13 -1.27
CA ASP A 104 -11.97 -7.19 -0.36
C ASP A 104 -10.51 -6.95 0.11
N ILE A 105 -9.98 -5.75 -0.12
CA ILE A 105 -8.68 -5.32 0.39
C ILE A 105 -8.75 -5.24 1.93
N GLU A 106 -8.30 -6.32 2.59
CA GLU A 106 -8.09 -6.36 4.03
C GLU A 106 -7.24 -5.16 4.47
N GLY A 107 -7.82 -4.25 5.24
CA GLY A 107 -7.08 -3.08 5.71
C GLY A 107 -7.92 -1.86 6.04
N ASN A 108 -8.85 -1.98 6.99
CA ASN A 108 -9.09 -0.98 8.04
C ASN A 108 -10.09 -1.49 9.08
N THR A 109 -9.64 -2.32 10.03
CA THR A 109 -10.39 -2.60 11.26
C THR A 109 -9.51 -2.31 12.47
N GLY A 110 -9.77 -1.18 13.14
CA GLY A 110 -9.87 -1.20 14.60
C GLY A 110 -8.66 -0.79 15.44
N GLN A 111 -7.91 0.27 15.12
CA GLN A 111 -7.07 0.94 16.13
C GLN A 111 -7.12 2.47 16.02
N GLN A 112 -8.33 3.03 16.11
CA GLN A 112 -8.49 4.45 16.45
C GLN A 112 -9.83 4.72 17.15
N ARG A 113 -10.22 3.87 18.10
CA ARG A 113 -11.27 4.12 19.11
C ARG A 113 -11.06 3.23 20.33
N MET A 114 -10.08 3.52 21.16
CA MET A 114 -10.12 3.02 22.54
C MET A 114 -9.52 4.05 23.49
N GLY A 115 -10.43 4.73 24.19
CA GLY A 115 -10.25 5.29 25.53
C GLY A 115 -9.34 6.50 25.65
N ASN A 116 -9.87 7.70 25.38
CA ASN A 116 -9.36 8.93 26.00
C ASN A 116 -10.52 9.82 26.50
N ASP A 117 -11.58 9.17 27.02
CA ASP A 117 -12.79 9.83 27.54
C ASP A 117 -13.07 9.44 29.01
N ASP A 118 -12.04 9.33 29.87
CA ASP A 118 -12.22 9.13 31.32
C ASP A 118 -11.58 10.25 32.17
N GLU A 119 -11.42 11.45 31.63
CA GLU A 119 -11.10 12.65 32.45
C GLU A 119 -12.10 13.79 32.18
N VAL A 120 -13.37 13.54 32.51
CA VAL A 120 -14.32 14.64 32.75
C VAL A 120 -15.23 14.30 33.93
N GLY A 121 -14.78 14.69 35.12
CA GLY A 121 -15.60 15.25 36.19
C GLY A 121 -16.62 14.34 36.88
N HIS A 122 -16.28 13.89 38.09
CA HIS A 122 -17.20 14.04 39.21
C HIS A 122 -16.47 14.68 40.39
N GLY A 123 -16.77 15.96 40.60
CA GLY A 123 -16.70 16.56 41.92
C GLY A 123 -17.93 16.15 42.72
N ALA A 124 -17.69 15.74 43.96
CA ALA A 124 -18.49 15.99 45.15
C ALA A 124 -17.63 15.60 46.37
#